data_AF-A0A6J7DVB7-F1
#
_entry.id   AF-A0A6J7DVB7-F1
#
_cell.length_a   1.000
_cell.length_b   1.000
_cell.length_c   1.000
_cell.angle_alpha   90.00
_cell.angle_beta   90.00
_cell.angle_gamma   90.00
#
_symmetry.space_group_name_H-M   'P 1'
#
loop_
_entity.id
_entity.type
_entity.pdbx_description
1 polymer ?
#
loop_
_entity_poly.entity_id
_entity_poly.type
_entity_poly.pdbx_seq_one_letter_code
_entity_poly.pdbx_strand_id
1 'polypeptide(L)'
;MTAARRHGALGVAAAVAVAVASLAGCTRHALTEADAPVPLTVSGVGALPDALGLAPLVPSVVTISLPNNASGPVGSATSGNRVILIGDSIMSSISQRYGAQACTALVPRGWQVEVDAETGRFIEFGNKVLDGRLSADWDAAVVLLGNNYLGDKQSYQAQLHLLLTRLAPRPTVLLTTTVFRPMQLDVNNIIIAEGSLFPNVIVVDWAAITEDGALTGADNLHLTESGRRMMANTIALMLGAVPGEGKCLTTDFQDDSMGAPTGSNGSTNTVPDKTTTATTSTSKPTSSSTVKPATTTTSSKPAPTTTTAKPTPTTKPTVTTPTTAAPVTTVRAPVTIPPPTKP
;
A
#
# COMPACT_ATOMS: atom_id res chain seq x y z
N MET A 1 -64.62 14.68 10.94
CA MET A 1 -63.23 14.51 10.45
C MET A 1 -62.84 15.84 9.80
N THR A 2 -62.30 16.78 10.59
CA THR A 2 -60.87 17.24 10.57
C THR A 2 -60.44 17.73 9.18
N ALA A 3 -59.87 18.93 8.97
CA ALA A 3 -59.52 20.06 9.82
C ALA A 3 -59.36 21.30 8.91
N ALA A 4 -59.51 22.48 9.49
CA ALA A 4 -59.53 23.76 8.81
C ALA A 4 -58.15 24.46 8.76
N ARG A 5 -58.01 25.24 7.68
CA ARG A 5 -57.40 26.57 7.54
C ARG A 5 -55.91 26.80 7.88
N ARG A 6 -55.25 27.27 6.82
CA ARG A 6 -53.94 27.91 6.69
C ARG A 6 -53.86 29.19 7.54
N HIS A 7 -52.77 29.35 8.28
CA HIS A 7 -52.37 30.62 8.90
C HIS A 7 -51.42 31.38 7.97
N GLY A 8 -51.76 32.64 7.71
CA GLY A 8 -50.98 33.60 6.93
C GLY A 8 -49.83 34.20 7.73
N ALA A 9 -48.77 34.56 7.00
CA ALA A 9 -47.65 35.34 7.48
C ALA A 9 -48.05 36.81 7.62
N LEU A 10 -47.83 37.39 8.80
CA LEU A 10 -47.80 38.83 9.02
C LEU A 10 -46.34 39.27 9.10
N GLY A 11 -45.95 40.17 8.20
CA GLY A 11 -44.74 40.97 8.37
C GLY A 11 -45.03 42.19 9.24
N VAL A 12 -44.03 42.63 9.99
CA VAL A 12 -43.88 44.03 10.43
C VAL A 12 -42.40 44.36 10.43
N ALA A 13 -42.05 45.36 9.62
CA ALA A 13 -40.79 46.08 9.68
C ALA A 13 -40.88 47.17 10.76
N ALA A 14 -39.78 47.42 11.48
CA ALA A 14 -39.56 48.70 12.16
C ALA A 14 -38.06 48.95 12.29
N ALA A 15 -37.57 49.89 11.47
CA ALA A 15 -36.28 50.53 11.63
C ALA A 15 -36.42 51.67 12.66
N VAL A 16 -35.50 51.76 13.63
CA VAL A 16 -35.19 53.01 14.32
C VAL A 16 -33.67 53.07 14.51
N ALA A 17 -33.06 54.00 13.79
CA ALA A 17 -31.70 54.48 14.04
C ALA A 17 -31.79 55.69 14.97
N VAL A 18 -31.04 55.69 16.08
CA VAL A 18 -30.60 56.91 16.75
C VAL A 18 -29.17 56.68 17.24
N ALA A 19 -28.25 57.44 16.66
CA ALA A 19 -26.89 57.63 17.16
C ALA A 19 -26.85 58.96 17.93
N VAL A 20 -26.32 58.97 19.15
CA VAL A 20 -25.76 60.18 19.79
C VAL A 20 -24.57 59.76 20.67
N ALA A 21 -23.51 60.56 20.59
CA ALA A 21 -22.14 60.28 20.98
C ALA A 21 -21.77 60.73 22.42
N SER A 22 -20.76 60.02 22.96
CA SER A 22 -19.62 60.46 23.78
C SER A 22 -19.83 61.30 25.06
N LEU A 23 -19.32 60.79 26.20
CA LEU A 23 -18.37 61.51 27.06
C LEU A 23 -17.63 60.59 28.07
N ALA A 24 -16.31 60.79 28.07
CA ALA A 24 -15.23 60.48 29.03
C ALA A 24 -15.50 59.70 30.34
N GLY A 25 -14.67 58.68 30.56
CA GLY A 25 -14.37 58.09 31.87
C GLY A 25 -13.03 57.32 31.84
N CYS A 26 -12.01 57.86 32.51
CA CYS A 26 -10.65 57.34 32.59
C CYS A 26 -10.51 56.13 33.54
N THR A 27 -9.45 55.34 33.31
CA THR A 27 -8.60 54.55 34.25
C THR A 27 -8.60 53.01 34.21
N ARG A 28 -7.57 52.50 33.51
CA ARG A 28 -6.53 51.50 33.88
C ARG A 28 -6.95 50.15 34.49
N HIS A 29 -6.68 49.07 33.75
CA HIS A 29 -5.74 48.04 34.22
C HIS A 29 -5.08 47.30 33.05
N ALA A 30 -3.81 46.95 33.28
CA ALA A 30 -2.87 46.40 32.34
C ALA A 30 -3.30 45.04 31.80
N LEU A 31 -3.09 44.82 30.50
CA LEU A 31 -2.92 43.48 29.96
C LEU A 31 -1.51 43.02 30.34
N THR A 32 -1.41 42.36 31.48
CA THR A 32 -0.22 41.62 31.90
C THR A 32 -0.04 40.39 31.01
N GLU A 33 1.12 40.35 30.37
CA GLU A 33 1.96 39.18 30.09
C GLU A 33 1.24 37.90 29.63
N ALA A 34 1.32 37.66 28.32
CA ALA A 34 1.49 36.30 27.81
C ALA A 34 2.74 35.71 28.49
N ASP A 35 2.57 34.55 29.12
CA ASP A 35 3.61 33.78 29.78
C ASP A 35 4.75 33.52 28.79
N ALA A 36 5.81 34.33 28.91
CA ALA A 36 7.03 34.16 28.15
C ALA A 36 7.76 32.92 28.71
N PRO A 37 8.35 32.07 27.85
CA PRO A 37 9.08 30.92 28.34
C PRO A 37 10.26 31.40 29.20
N VAL A 38 10.29 30.92 30.45
CA VAL A 38 11.40 31.17 31.36
C VAL A 38 12.69 30.69 30.69
N PRO A 39 13.69 31.55 30.47
CA PRO A 39 14.95 31.10 29.90
C PRO A 39 15.62 30.15 30.89
N LEU A 40 15.97 28.94 30.42
CA LEU A 40 16.82 28.02 31.17
C LEU A 40 18.24 28.61 31.21
N THR A 41 18.50 29.47 32.18
CA THR A 41 19.85 30.00 32.43
C THR A 41 20.58 29.10 33.40
N VAL A 42 21.68 28.50 32.97
CA VAL A 42 22.72 28.00 33.89
C VAL A 42 23.60 29.19 34.24
N SER A 43 23.74 29.50 35.52
CA SER A 43 24.50 30.67 35.98
C SER A 43 25.95 30.61 35.46
N GLY A 44 26.37 31.60 34.67
CA GLY A 44 27.75 31.74 34.17
C GLY A 44 27.98 31.44 32.69
N VAL A 45 26.97 30.98 31.95
CA VAL A 45 27.00 30.89 30.47
C VAL A 45 25.78 31.65 29.95
N GLY A 46 25.97 32.58 29.00
CA GLY A 46 24.88 33.41 28.47
C GLY A 46 23.71 32.61 27.91
N ALA A 47 22.61 33.29 27.58
CA ALA A 47 21.39 32.68 27.02
C ALA A 47 21.73 31.70 25.89
N LEU A 48 21.28 30.44 26.05
CA LEU A 48 21.35 29.44 24.98
C LEU A 48 20.54 29.99 23.79
N PRO A 49 21.07 29.95 22.55
CA PRO A 49 20.28 30.30 21.38
C PRO A 49 19.02 29.43 21.36
N ASP A 50 17.90 30.02 20.90
CA ASP A 50 16.61 29.34 20.75
C ASP A 50 16.83 27.93 20.21
N ALA A 51 16.22 26.95 20.89
CA ALA A 51 16.32 25.55 20.59
C ALA A 51 16.36 25.36 19.07
N LEU A 52 17.50 24.83 18.57
CA LEU A 52 17.66 24.46 17.18
C LEU A 52 16.39 23.72 16.78
N GLY A 53 15.59 24.35 15.91
CA GLY A 53 14.36 23.77 15.43
C GLY A 53 14.71 22.42 14.82
N LEU A 54 14.45 21.35 15.58
CA LEU A 54 14.42 20.01 15.05
C LEU A 54 13.23 20.00 14.10
N ALA A 55 13.47 20.41 12.86
CA ALA A 55 12.62 20.01 11.76
C ALA A 55 12.43 18.49 11.91
N PRO A 56 11.20 17.96 11.88
CA PRO A 56 11.01 16.53 11.91
C PRO A 56 11.87 15.95 10.78
N LEU A 57 12.73 14.96 11.10
CA LEU A 57 13.44 14.22 10.07
C LEU A 57 12.37 13.61 9.16
N VAL A 58 12.13 14.21 8.01
CA VAL A 58 11.40 13.56 6.94
C VAL A 58 12.27 12.38 6.54
N PRO A 59 11.79 11.13 6.65
CA PRO A 59 12.56 10.01 6.14
C PRO A 59 12.77 10.26 4.65
N SER A 60 14.02 10.21 4.20
CA SER A 60 14.34 10.37 2.79
C SER A 60 13.75 9.16 2.06
N VAL A 61 12.67 9.36 1.32
CA VAL A 61 12.15 8.32 0.43
C VAL A 61 13.10 8.23 -0.74
N VAL A 62 13.68 7.05 -0.94
CA VAL A 62 14.53 6.79 -2.11
C VAL A 62 13.59 6.49 -3.27
N THR A 63 13.41 7.46 -4.17
CA THR A 63 12.71 7.25 -5.43
C THR A 63 13.70 7.04 -6.55
N ILE A 64 13.32 6.21 -7.52
CA ILE A 64 14.10 6.02 -8.73
C ILE A 64 13.65 7.10 -9.72
N SER A 65 14.56 8.00 -10.07
CA SER A 65 14.30 8.97 -11.14
C SER A 65 14.18 8.24 -12.47
N LEU A 66 12.96 8.17 -12.98
CA LEU A 66 12.66 7.55 -14.26
C LEU A 66 12.26 8.62 -15.29
N PRO A 67 12.71 8.47 -16.55
CA PRO A 67 12.35 9.40 -17.60
C PRO A 67 10.85 9.33 -17.88
N ASN A 68 10.19 10.49 -17.92
CA ASN A 68 8.74 10.66 -18.19
C ASN A 68 7.78 10.29 -17.06
N ASN A 69 8.27 10.03 -15.85
CA ASN A 69 7.41 9.66 -14.72
C ASN A 69 6.91 10.90 -13.97
N ALA A 70 5.72 10.80 -13.38
CA ALA A 70 5.14 11.84 -12.55
C ALA A 70 6.11 12.26 -11.42
N SER A 71 6.27 13.57 -11.21
CA SER A 71 7.08 14.13 -10.13
C SER A 71 6.21 14.69 -9.01
N GLY A 72 6.60 14.44 -7.76
CA GLY A 72 5.88 14.93 -6.58
C GLY A 72 4.82 13.96 -6.04
N PRO A 73 4.09 14.34 -4.99
CA PRO A 73 3.13 13.45 -4.33
C PRO A 73 1.91 13.14 -5.22
N VAL A 74 1.49 11.88 -5.25
CA VAL A 74 0.36 11.39 -6.08
C VAL A 74 -0.93 12.17 -5.84
N GLY A 75 -1.24 12.53 -4.60
CA GLY A 75 -2.47 13.23 -4.22
C GLY A 75 -2.63 14.60 -4.87
N SER A 76 -1.54 15.22 -5.35
CA SER A 76 -1.62 16.47 -6.13
C SER A 76 -2.16 16.27 -7.55
N ALA A 77 -2.14 15.03 -8.06
CA ALA A 77 -2.59 14.64 -9.39
C ALA A 77 -3.97 13.95 -9.39
N THR A 78 -4.59 13.73 -8.22
CA THR A 78 -5.89 13.06 -8.10
C THR A 78 -7.02 14.05 -7.76
N SER A 79 -8.22 13.79 -8.27
CA SER A 79 -9.43 14.55 -7.92
C SER A 79 -10.21 13.96 -6.75
N GLY A 80 -9.96 12.69 -6.41
CA GLY A 80 -10.54 12.02 -5.26
C GLY A 80 -9.47 11.51 -4.29
N ASN A 81 -9.94 10.77 -3.30
CA ASN A 81 -9.16 10.36 -2.14
C ASN A 81 -9.17 8.85 -1.90
N ARG A 82 -9.50 8.00 -2.89
CA ARG A 82 -9.53 6.54 -2.73
C ARG A 82 -8.26 5.90 -3.25
N VAL A 83 -7.58 5.13 -2.41
CA VAL A 83 -6.37 4.41 -2.77
C VAL A 83 -6.48 2.91 -2.47
N ILE A 84 -6.11 2.11 -3.46
CA ILE A 84 -5.98 0.65 -3.35
C ILE A 84 -4.51 0.27 -3.18
N LEU A 85 -4.19 -0.49 -2.15
CA LEU A 85 -2.87 -1.05 -1.88
C LEU A 85 -2.90 -2.53 -2.24
N ILE A 86 -2.22 -2.91 -3.30
CA ILE A 86 -2.17 -4.28 -3.82
C ILE A 86 -0.82 -4.90 -3.44
N GLY A 87 -0.83 -6.08 -2.81
CA GLY A 87 0.43 -6.73 -2.52
C GLY A 87 0.38 -8.16 -1.99
N ASP A 88 1.54 -8.63 -1.56
CA ASP A 88 1.75 -9.93 -0.93
C ASP A 88 1.83 -9.81 0.61
N SER A 89 2.49 -10.76 1.28
CA SER A 89 2.61 -10.79 2.75
C SER A 89 3.21 -9.50 3.32
N ILE A 90 4.10 -8.83 2.58
CA ILE A 90 4.76 -7.63 3.08
C ILE A 90 3.75 -6.47 3.18
N MET A 91 2.92 -6.29 2.15
CA MET A 91 1.85 -5.29 2.17
C MET A 91 0.72 -5.70 3.13
N SER A 92 0.38 -6.99 3.23
CA SER A 92 -0.67 -7.43 4.15
C SER A 92 -0.28 -7.18 5.62
N SER A 93 1.02 -7.20 5.93
CA SER A 93 1.54 -6.94 7.28
C SER A 93 1.20 -5.54 7.83
N ILE A 94 0.91 -4.55 6.97
CA ILE A 94 0.52 -3.18 7.37
C ILE A 94 -1.00 -2.95 7.35
N SER A 95 -1.78 -3.98 7.02
CA SER A 95 -3.25 -3.92 6.97
C SER A 95 -3.88 -3.81 8.36
N GLN A 96 -5.19 -3.56 8.42
CA GLN A 96 -5.94 -3.55 9.68
C GLN A 96 -5.81 -4.86 10.47
N ARG A 97 -5.64 -5.98 9.77
CA ARG A 97 -5.55 -7.31 10.40
C ARG A 97 -4.31 -7.47 11.28
N TYR A 98 -3.26 -6.68 11.01
CA TYR A 98 -1.95 -6.88 11.62
C TYR A 98 -1.40 -5.66 12.36
N GLY A 99 -2.12 -4.54 12.44
CA GLY A 99 -1.68 -3.36 13.19
C GLY A 99 -2.09 -2.03 12.58
N ALA A 100 -2.77 -2.05 11.43
CA ALA A 100 -3.36 -0.88 10.79
C ALA A 100 -2.38 0.26 10.50
N GLN A 101 -1.09 -0.03 10.27
CA GLN A 101 -0.07 0.98 10.00
C GLN A 101 -0.41 1.79 8.75
N ALA A 102 -0.92 1.13 7.69
CA ALA A 102 -1.37 1.82 6.47
C ALA A 102 -2.44 2.88 6.79
N CYS A 103 -3.49 2.49 7.52
CA CYS A 103 -4.57 3.40 7.85
C CYS A 103 -4.15 4.48 8.85
N THR A 104 -3.32 4.14 9.83
CA THR A 104 -2.73 5.11 10.78
C THR A 104 -1.97 6.21 10.05
N ALA A 105 -1.23 5.87 8.99
CA ALA A 105 -0.43 6.84 8.24
C ALA A 105 -1.24 7.65 7.21
N LEU A 106 -2.28 7.05 6.62
CA LEU A 106 -2.96 7.59 5.44
C LEU A 106 -4.33 8.23 5.72
N VAL A 107 -5.11 7.71 6.68
CA VAL A 107 -6.43 8.25 7.01
C VAL A 107 -6.35 9.72 7.47
N PRO A 108 -5.40 10.11 8.36
CA PRO A 108 -5.25 11.51 8.75
C PRO A 108 -4.84 12.44 7.59
N ARG A 109 -4.40 11.88 6.46
CA ARG A 109 -4.02 12.61 5.24
C ARG A 109 -5.16 12.72 4.23
N GLY A 110 -6.36 12.30 4.62
CA GLY A 110 -7.57 12.38 3.81
C GLY A 110 -7.83 11.14 2.95
N TRP A 111 -6.97 10.12 2.97
CA TRP A 111 -7.14 8.94 2.11
C TRP A 111 -8.16 7.94 2.65
N GLN A 112 -9.02 7.45 1.76
CA GLN A 112 -9.80 6.24 1.90
C GLN A 112 -8.97 5.05 1.39
N VAL A 113 -8.54 4.19 2.31
CA VAL A 113 -7.50 3.18 2.05
C VAL A 113 -8.09 1.79 2.11
N GLU A 114 -7.84 0.99 1.09
CA GLU A 114 -8.06 -0.46 1.14
C GLU A 114 -6.76 -1.21 0.87
N VAL A 115 -6.48 -2.22 1.68
CA VAL A 115 -5.29 -3.06 1.56
C VAL A 115 -5.69 -4.43 1.06
N ASP A 116 -5.59 -4.62 -0.25
CA ASP A 116 -5.85 -5.87 -0.96
C ASP A 116 -4.56 -6.67 -1.10
N ALA A 117 -4.18 -7.31 0.01
CA ALA A 117 -2.95 -8.07 0.10
C ALA A 117 -3.12 -9.34 0.93
N GLU A 118 -2.47 -10.42 0.48
CA GLU A 118 -2.59 -11.76 1.05
C GLU A 118 -1.22 -12.44 1.13
N THR A 119 -1.02 -13.28 2.15
CA THR A 119 0.23 -14.01 2.31
C THR A 119 0.51 -14.96 1.14
N GLY A 120 1.77 -15.01 0.69
CA GLY A 120 2.24 -15.99 -0.30
C GLY A 120 1.77 -15.72 -1.73
N ARG A 121 1.23 -14.53 -2.01
CA ARG A 121 0.77 -14.16 -3.35
C ARG A 121 1.91 -13.76 -4.28
N PHE A 122 1.77 -14.19 -5.52
CA PHE A 122 2.64 -13.86 -6.65
C PHE A 122 2.00 -12.75 -7.50
N ILE A 123 2.69 -12.30 -8.55
CA ILE A 123 2.30 -11.13 -9.34
C ILE A 123 0.91 -11.23 -10.01
N GLU A 124 0.47 -12.43 -10.39
CA GLU A 124 -0.86 -12.65 -11.00
C GLU A 124 -2.00 -12.31 -10.04
N PHE A 125 -1.73 -12.32 -8.73
CA PHE A 125 -2.70 -11.91 -7.72
C PHE A 125 -3.12 -10.45 -7.90
N GLY A 126 -2.21 -9.56 -8.31
CA GLY A 126 -2.58 -8.17 -8.57
C GLY A 126 -3.66 -8.06 -9.65
N ASN A 127 -3.55 -8.88 -10.69
CA ASN A 127 -4.59 -8.95 -11.73
C ASN A 127 -5.91 -9.53 -11.20
N LYS A 128 -5.86 -10.54 -10.32
CA LYS A 128 -7.05 -11.05 -9.63
C LYS A 128 -7.73 -9.98 -8.76
N VAL A 129 -6.95 -9.18 -8.03
CA VAL A 129 -7.48 -8.06 -7.25
C VAL A 129 -8.20 -7.07 -8.16
N LEU A 130 -7.58 -6.70 -9.27
CA LEU A 130 -8.21 -5.79 -10.23
C LEU A 130 -9.47 -6.36 -10.89
N ASP A 131 -9.61 -7.69 -11.02
CA ASP A 131 -10.85 -8.29 -11.52
C ASP A 131 -12.03 -8.02 -10.57
N GLY A 132 -11.78 -8.01 -9.26
CA GLY A 132 -12.81 -7.75 -8.25
C GLY A 132 -12.99 -6.28 -7.87
N ARG A 133 -11.94 -5.46 -7.99
CA ARG A 133 -11.90 -4.12 -7.37
C ARG A 133 -11.73 -2.97 -8.34
N LEU A 134 -11.30 -3.17 -9.58
CA LEU A 134 -10.97 -2.06 -10.49
C LEU A 134 -12.17 -1.14 -10.79
N SER A 135 -13.39 -1.68 -10.77
CA SER A 135 -14.63 -0.94 -10.98
C SER A 135 -15.08 -0.09 -9.79
N ALA A 136 -14.38 -0.15 -8.66
CA ALA A 136 -14.74 0.59 -7.46
C ALA A 136 -14.20 2.03 -7.43
N ASP A 137 -13.98 2.67 -8.59
CA ASP A 137 -13.60 4.10 -8.71
C ASP A 137 -12.42 4.54 -7.82
N TRP A 138 -11.30 3.82 -7.91
CA TRP A 138 -10.06 4.23 -7.24
C TRP A 138 -9.44 5.46 -7.89
N ASP A 139 -8.77 6.31 -7.12
CA ASP A 139 -8.07 7.50 -7.57
C ASP A 139 -6.57 7.29 -7.70
N ALA A 140 -6.00 6.42 -6.86
CA ALA A 140 -4.60 6.04 -6.86
C ALA A 140 -4.43 4.55 -6.58
N ALA A 141 -3.28 3.99 -6.97
CA ALA A 141 -2.89 2.64 -6.61
C ALA A 141 -1.48 2.60 -6.02
N VAL A 142 -1.23 1.61 -5.17
CA VAL A 142 0.09 1.28 -4.65
C VAL A 142 0.29 -0.22 -4.86
N VAL A 143 1.43 -0.61 -5.42
CA VAL A 143 1.72 -2.01 -5.76
C VAL A 143 3.05 -2.44 -5.14
N LEU A 144 3.03 -3.55 -4.41
CA LEU A 144 4.21 -4.29 -3.94
C LEU A 144 3.97 -5.79 -4.14
N LEU A 145 4.44 -6.33 -5.26
CA LEU A 145 4.34 -7.74 -5.61
C LEU A 145 5.65 -8.24 -6.20
N GLY A 146 6.08 -9.43 -5.78
CA GLY A 146 7.30 -10.07 -6.27
C GLY A 146 8.22 -10.56 -5.16
N ASN A 147 7.85 -10.40 -3.88
CA ASN A 147 8.57 -11.09 -2.80
C ASN A 147 8.42 -12.61 -2.93
N ASN A 148 7.29 -13.06 -3.49
CA ASN A 148 7.11 -14.42 -4.00
C ASN A 148 7.38 -14.44 -5.51
N TYR A 149 8.43 -15.15 -5.91
CA TYR A 149 8.89 -15.21 -7.30
C TYR A 149 9.39 -16.62 -7.64
N LEU A 150 8.93 -17.15 -8.77
CA LEU A 150 9.23 -18.52 -9.23
C LEU A 150 10.48 -18.62 -10.13
N GLY A 151 11.22 -17.53 -10.31
CA GLY A 151 12.38 -17.50 -11.21
C GLY A 151 12.05 -17.34 -12.70
N ASP A 152 10.78 -17.11 -13.04
CA ASP A 152 10.33 -16.90 -14.42
C ASP A 152 10.21 -15.40 -14.73
N LYS A 153 11.26 -14.82 -15.33
CA LYS A 153 11.31 -13.39 -15.68
C LYS A 153 10.23 -13.00 -16.66
N GLN A 154 9.96 -13.84 -17.66
CA GLN A 154 9.03 -13.52 -18.74
C GLN A 154 7.60 -13.49 -18.21
N SER A 155 7.22 -14.50 -17.43
CA SER A 155 5.89 -14.55 -16.81
C SER A 155 5.70 -13.38 -15.83
N TYR A 156 6.71 -13.09 -15.00
CA TYR A 156 6.62 -11.96 -14.07
C TYR A 156 6.47 -10.62 -14.80
N GLN A 157 7.29 -10.37 -15.82
CA GLN A 157 7.21 -9.17 -16.65
C GLN A 157 5.84 -9.04 -17.32
N ALA A 158 5.32 -10.11 -17.94
CA ALA A 158 4.03 -10.08 -18.62
C ALA A 158 2.87 -9.76 -17.66
N GLN A 159 2.89 -10.34 -16.45
CA GLN A 159 1.86 -10.06 -15.44
C GLN A 159 1.95 -8.63 -14.88
N LEU A 160 3.16 -8.14 -14.64
CA LEU A 160 3.39 -6.76 -14.20
C LEU A 160 2.95 -5.77 -15.27
N HIS A 161 3.31 -6.00 -16.54
CA HIS A 161 2.91 -5.17 -17.66
C HIS A 161 1.39 -5.08 -17.78
N LEU A 162 0.69 -6.22 -17.68
CA LEU A 162 -0.77 -6.27 -17.69
C LEU A 162 -1.37 -5.49 -16.51
N LEU A 163 -0.82 -5.67 -15.30
CA LEU A 163 -1.26 -4.97 -14.10
C LEU A 163 -1.15 -3.45 -14.27
N LEU A 164 0.01 -2.95 -14.71
CA LEU A 164 0.24 -1.51 -14.93
C LEU A 164 -0.62 -0.95 -16.06
N THR A 165 -0.84 -1.72 -17.14
CA THR A 165 -1.75 -1.35 -18.24
C THR A 165 -3.18 -1.15 -17.75
N ARG A 166 -3.66 -2.04 -16.87
CA ARG A 166 -5.02 -1.95 -16.31
C ARG A 166 -5.18 -0.82 -15.30
N LEU A 167 -4.10 -0.45 -14.64
CA LEU A 167 -4.10 0.70 -13.74
C LEU A 167 -4.07 2.02 -14.52
N ALA A 168 -3.39 2.09 -15.67
CA ALA A 168 -3.32 3.31 -16.47
C ALA A 168 -4.73 3.83 -16.87
N PRO A 169 -4.95 5.16 -16.83
CA PRO A 169 -4.00 6.24 -16.54
C PRO A 169 -3.85 6.58 -15.04
N ARG A 170 -4.36 5.77 -14.11
CA ARG A 170 -4.38 6.06 -12.68
C ARG A 170 -2.97 6.25 -12.11
N PRO A 171 -2.72 7.33 -11.34
CA PRO A 171 -1.47 7.48 -10.60
C PRO A 171 -1.16 6.24 -9.74
N THR A 172 0.03 5.69 -9.92
CA THR A 172 0.43 4.42 -9.29
C THR A 172 1.81 4.55 -8.66
N VAL A 173 1.93 4.18 -7.38
CA VAL A 173 3.21 3.99 -6.70
C VAL A 173 3.60 2.52 -6.81
N LEU A 174 4.74 2.22 -7.42
CA LEU A 174 5.26 0.87 -7.57
C LEU A 174 6.51 0.71 -6.71
N LEU A 175 6.51 -0.23 -5.77
CA LEU A 175 7.64 -0.46 -4.89
C LEU A 175 8.50 -1.62 -5.42
N THR A 176 9.83 -1.47 -5.36
CA THR A 176 10.75 -2.60 -5.50
C THR A 176 10.60 -3.55 -4.30
N THR A 177 11.21 -4.74 -4.37
CA THR A 177 11.21 -5.73 -3.29
C THR A 177 12.51 -5.69 -2.50
N THR A 178 12.49 -6.00 -1.21
CA THR A 178 13.71 -6.19 -0.40
C THR A 178 14.59 -7.27 -1.04
N VAL A 179 15.91 -7.07 -1.09
CA VAL A 179 16.84 -8.05 -1.69
C VAL A 179 17.28 -9.07 -0.64
N PHE A 180 16.38 -9.97 -0.28
CA PHE A 180 16.63 -11.05 0.70
C PHE A 180 17.19 -12.33 0.06
N ARG A 181 17.19 -12.41 -1.27
CA ARG A 181 17.81 -13.46 -2.10
C ARG A 181 18.28 -12.87 -3.44
N PRO A 182 19.27 -13.48 -4.13
CA PRO A 182 19.77 -12.97 -5.41
C PRO A 182 18.70 -12.78 -6.50
N MET A 183 17.66 -13.63 -6.52
CA MET A 183 16.60 -13.55 -7.52
C MET A 183 15.75 -12.26 -7.43
N GLN A 184 15.78 -11.54 -6.30
CA GLN A 184 15.07 -10.26 -6.18
C GLN A 184 15.70 -9.15 -7.02
N LEU A 185 16.97 -9.30 -7.41
CA LEU A 185 17.59 -8.39 -8.37
C LEU A 185 16.89 -8.49 -9.73
N ASP A 186 16.51 -9.69 -10.18
CA ASP A 186 15.78 -9.86 -11.43
C ASP A 186 14.39 -9.23 -11.37
N VAL A 187 13.68 -9.46 -10.26
CA VAL A 187 12.37 -8.85 -9.97
C VAL A 187 12.46 -7.32 -10.00
N ASN A 188 13.41 -6.75 -9.25
CA ASN A 188 13.56 -5.30 -9.15
C ASN A 188 13.98 -4.66 -10.47
N ASN A 189 14.86 -5.31 -11.25
CA ASN A 189 15.21 -4.85 -12.59
C ASN A 189 13.98 -4.79 -13.51
N ILE A 190 13.09 -5.79 -13.45
CA ILE A 190 11.85 -5.80 -14.22
C ILE A 190 10.88 -4.70 -13.72
N ILE A 191 10.75 -4.51 -12.41
CA ILE A 191 9.93 -3.44 -11.82
C ILE A 191 10.36 -2.07 -12.34
N ILE A 192 11.66 -1.80 -12.33
CA ILE A 192 12.23 -0.54 -12.80
C ILE A 192 12.02 -0.37 -14.30
N ALA A 193 12.30 -1.40 -15.09
CA ALA A 193 12.15 -1.37 -16.54
C ALA A 193 10.68 -1.13 -16.95
N GLU A 194 9.74 -1.93 -16.43
CA GLU A 194 8.32 -1.77 -16.73
C GLU A 194 7.78 -0.44 -16.20
N GLY A 195 8.12 -0.04 -14.97
CA GLY A 195 7.68 1.23 -14.41
C GLY A 195 8.12 2.46 -15.22
N SER A 196 9.20 2.37 -15.99
CA SER A 196 9.65 3.44 -16.90
C SER A 196 8.81 3.58 -18.17
N LEU A 197 8.01 2.57 -18.50
CA LEU A 197 7.14 2.58 -19.69
C LEU A 197 5.81 3.30 -19.43
N PHE A 198 5.45 3.53 -18.16
CA PHE A 198 4.16 4.08 -17.75
C PHE A 198 4.34 5.46 -17.10
N PRO A 199 3.93 6.56 -17.75
CA PRO A 199 4.15 7.92 -17.23
C PRO A 199 3.37 8.20 -15.93
N ASN A 200 2.30 7.45 -15.67
CA ASN A 200 1.50 7.52 -14.45
C ASN A 200 2.10 6.72 -13.27
N VAL A 201 3.26 6.07 -13.44
CA VAL A 201 3.91 5.25 -12.40
C VAL A 201 5.07 6.01 -11.76
N ILE A 202 5.20 5.91 -10.43
CA ILE A 202 6.38 6.35 -9.68
C ILE A 202 6.98 5.13 -9.01
N VAL A 203 8.26 4.86 -9.27
CA VAL A 203 8.97 3.73 -8.65
C VAL A 203 9.70 4.17 -7.39
N VAL A 204 9.39 3.49 -6.28
CA VAL A 204 10.05 3.66 -4.97
C VAL A 204 11.05 2.54 -4.77
N ASP A 205 12.29 2.90 -4.45
CA ASP A 205 13.34 1.93 -4.19
C ASP A 205 13.27 1.41 -2.74
N TRP A 206 12.28 0.57 -2.48
CA TRP A 206 12.14 -0.09 -1.19
C TRP A 206 13.31 -1.03 -0.87
N ALA A 207 13.94 -1.61 -1.89
CA ALA A 207 15.18 -2.38 -1.74
C ALA A 207 16.28 -1.55 -1.06
N ALA A 208 16.52 -0.32 -1.53
CA ALA A 208 17.49 0.58 -0.91
C ALA A 208 17.10 0.96 0.53
N ILE A 209 15.81 1.16 0.80
CA ILE A 209 15.33 1.50 2.16
C ILE A 209 15.56 0.35 3.15
N THR A 210 15.56 -0.90 2.68
CA THR A 210 15.69 -2.10 3.52
C THR A 210 17.09 -2.72 3.49
N GLU A 211 18.05 -2.10 2.81
CA GLU A 211 19.38 -2.66 2.56
C GLU A 211 20.15 -2.98 3.85
N ASP A 212 20.00 -2.17 4.90
CA ASP A 212 20.71 -2.36 6.17
C ASP A 212 20.13 -3.48 7.06
N GLY A 213 19.00 -4.07 6.66
CA GLY A 213 18.31 -5.15 7.36
C GLY A 213 17.60 -4.75 8.67
N ALA A 214 17.72 -3.51 9.15
CA ALA A 214 17.16 -3.07 10.44
C ALA A 214 15.61 -3.06 10.43
N LEU A 215 15.01 -3.01 9.25
CA LEU A 215 13.56 -3.00 9.04
C LEU A 215 12.97 -4.40 8.84
N THR A 216 13.82 -5.43 8.71
CA THR A 216 13.40 -6.81 8.47
C THR A 216 13.73 -7.72 9.64
N GLY A 217 12.95 -8.79 9.79
CA GLY A 217 13.15 -9.81 10.80
C GLY A 217 14.29 -10.78 10.44
N ALA A 218 14.36 -11.88 11.18
CA ALA A 218 15.44 -12.86 11.07
C ALA A 218 15.54 -13.54 9.68
N ASP A 219 14.48 -13.53 8.88
CA ASP A 219 14.47 -14.07 7.53
C ASP A 219 14.83 -13.03 6.44
N ASN A 220 15.20 -11.81 6.87
CA ASN A 220 15.55 -10.67 6.02
C ASN A 220 14.44 -10.26 5.03
N LEU A 221 13.20 -10.71 5.24
CA LEU A 221 12.06 -10.44 4.37
C LEU A 221 10.91 -9.81 5.14
N HIS A 222 10.40 -10.50 6.16
CA HIS A 222 9.21 -10.03 6.87
C HIS A 222 9.57 -8.83 7.73
N LEU A 223 8.72 -7.81 7.70
CA LEU A 223 9.01 -6.54 8.34
C LEU A 223 8.92 -6.66 9.87
N THR A 224 9.86 -6.02 10.55
CA THR A 224 9.71 -5.69 11.96
C THR A 224 8.59 -4.65 12.14
N GLU A 225 8.19 -4.39 13.37
CA GLU A 225 7.24 -3.31 13.65
C GLU A 225 7.76 -1.93 13.17
N SER A 226 9.06 -1.65 13.29
CA SER A 226 9.65 -0.43 12.71
C SER A 226 9.60 -0.45 11.17
N GLY A 227 9.88 -1.59 10.54
CA GLY A 227 9.77 -1.75 9.09
C GLY A 227 8.36 -1.51 8.56
N ARG A 228 7.35 -2.03 9.25
CA ARG A 228 5.93 -1.83 8.90
C ARG A 228 5.51 -0.37 8.96
N ARG A 229 5.91 0.33 10.01
CA ARG A 229 5.68 1.78 10.12
C ARG A 229 6.44 2.56 9.05
N MET A 230 7.68 2.17 8.75
CA MET A 230 8.48 2.82 7.71
C MET A 230 7.85 2.63 6.33
N MET A 231 7.35 1.44 6.01
CA MET A 231 6.62 1.18 4.76
C MET A 231 5.37 2.07 4.66
N ALA A 232 4.52 2.08 5.69
CA ALA A 232 3.31 2.90 5.69
C ALA A 232 3.62 4.40 5.56
N ASN A 233 4.66 4.90 6.24
CA ASN A 233 5.10 6.29 6.14
C ASN A 233 5.69 6.61 4.76
N THR A 234 6.43 5.69 4.15
CA THR A 234 6.97 5.84 2.80
C THR A 234 5.82 5.97 1.80
N ILE A 235 4.83 5.08 1.88
CA ILE A 235 3.62 5.16 1.06
C ILE A 235 2.90 6.50 1.29
N ALA A 236 2.73 6.92 2.54
CA ALA A 236 2.07 8.17 2.89
C ALA A 236 2.80 9.43 2.38
N LEU A 237 4.14 9.40 2.32
CA LEU A 237 4.93 10.47 1.73
C LEU A 237 4.76 10.52 0.21
N MET A 238 4.77 9.36 -0.45
CA MET A 238 4.57 9.28 -1.90
C MET A 238 3.15 9.66 -2.32
N LEU A 239 2.15 9.34 -1.50
CA LEU A 239 0.77 9.73 -1.75
C LEU A 239 0.52 11.20 -1.40
N GLY A 240 1.15 11.74 -0.36
CA GLY A 240 0.86 13.09 0.12
C GLY A 240 -0.52 13.19 0.78
N ALA A 241 -0.97 14.42 1.02
CA ALA A 241 -2.31 14.69 1.55
C ALA A 241 -3.29 15.04 0.43
N VAL A 242 -4.57 14.69 0.63
CA VAL A 242 -5.68 15.02 -0.27
C VAL A 242 -6.84 15.64 0.51
N PRO A 243 -7.66 16.49 -0.12
CA PRO A 243 -8.90 16.96 0.51
C PRO A 243 -9.87 15.80 0.78
N GLY A 244 -10.62 15.89 1.88
CA GLY A 244 -11.69 14.95 2.21
C GLY A 244 -11.46 14.19 3.51
N GLU A 245 -12.48 13.43 3.91
CA GLU A 245 -12.42 12.56 5.07
C GLU A 245 -11.73 11.23 4.68
N GLY A 246 -10.64 10.92 5.37
CA GLY A 246 -9.99 9.64 5.21
C GLY A 246 -10.77 8.53 5.90
N LYS A 247 -10.66 7.31 5.37
CA LYS A 247 -11.36 6.14 5.91
C LYS A 247 -10.55 4.87 5.71
N CYS A 248 -10.52 4.01 6.71
CA CYS A 248 -10.00 2.67 6.50
C CYS A 248 -11.12 1.77 5.97
N LEU A 249 -10.98 1.31 4.72
CA LEU A 249 -11.94 0.47 4.02
C LEU A 249 -11.68 -1.01 4.31
N THR A 250 -12.73 -1.81 4.22
CA THR A 250 -12.65 -3.27 4.36
C THR A 250 -12.27 -3.91 3.03
N THR A 251 -11.46 -4.96 3.07
CA THR A 251 -11.06 -5.76 1.91
C THR A 251 -11.74 -7.14 1.93
N ASP A 252 -12.01 -7.70 0.75
CA ASP A 252 -12.42 -9.11 0.58
C ASP A 252 -11.22 -10.07 0.46
N PHE A 253 -10.00 -9.54 0.34
CA PHE A 253 -8.76 -10.29 0.17
C PHE A 253 -8.06 -10.49 1.52
N GLN A 254 -8.41 -11.59 2.17
CA GLN A 254 -7.97 -11.94 3.53
C GLN A 254 -7.45 -13.38 3.66
N ASP A 255 -7.19 -14.07 2.53
CA ASP A 255 -6.64 -15.43 2.59
C ASP A 255 -5.16 -15.42 3.00
N ASP A 256 -4.94 -15.54 4.30
CA ASP A 256 -3.62 -15.64 4.93
C ASP A 256 -3.26 -17.11 5.27
N SER A 257 -3.88 -18.09 4.58
CA SER A 257 -3.66 -19.54 4.84
C SER A 257 -2.22 -20.01 4.61
N MET A 258 -1.43 -19.24 3.86
CA MET A 258 0.00 -19.50 3.61
C MET A 258 0.92 -19.05 4.75
N GLY A 259 0.37 -18.47 5.83
CA GLY A 259 1.12 -18.11 7.04
C GLY A 259 0.90 -16.67 7.52
N ALA A 260 1.45 -16.37 8.70
CA ALA A 260 1.39 -15.01 9.25
C ALA A 260 2.36 -14.08 8.49
N PRO A 261 1.89 -12.92 7.99
CA PRO A 261 2.73 -11.98 7.25
C PRO A 261 3.76 -11.23 8.12
N THR A 262 3.72 -11.43 9.44
CA THR A 262 4.66 -10.86 10.40
C THR A 262 5.80 -11.83 10.76
N GLY A 263 5.85 -13.01 10.14
CA GLY A 263 6.83 -14.06 10.43
C GLY A 263 6.62 -14.75 11.78
N SER A 264 7.46 -15.75 12.11
CA SER A 264 7.32 -16.58 13.32
C SER A 264 7.46 -15.82 14.65
N ASN A 265 7.97 -14.58 14.63
CA ASN A 265 8.17 -13.73 15.82
C ASN A 265 7.27 -12.48 15.84
N GLY A 266 6.33 -12.37 14.91
CA GLY A 266 5.49 -11.18 14.76
C GLY A 266 4.45 -11.04 15.86
N SER A 267 4.83 -10.41 16.98
CA SER A 267 3.90 -10.04 18.04
C SER A 267 2.83 -9.07 17.51
N THR A 268 1.59 -9.55 17.38
CA THR A 268 0.40 -8.71 17.27
C THR A 268 -0.07 -8.32 18.67
N ASN A 269 0.77 -7.62 19.44
CA ASN A 269 0.29 -6.99 20.68
C ASN A 269 -0.50 -5.73 20.33
N THR A 270 -1.69 -5.91 19.78
CA THR A 270 -2.70 -4.87 19.69
C THR A 270 -4.05 -5.54 19.89
N VAL A 271 -4.49 -5.53 21.15
CA VAL A 271 -5.86 -5.92 21.51
C VAL A 271 -6.80 -4.89 20.87
N PRO A 272 -7.84 -5.30 20.11
CA PRO A 272 -8.91 -4.39 19.75
C PRO A 272 -9.63 -3.97 21.03
N ASP A 273 -9.65 -2.66 21.30
CA ASP A 273 -10.43 -2.07 22.37
C ASP A 273 -11.91 -2.41 22.15
N LYS A 274 -12.39 -3.43 22.84
CA LYS A 274 -13.80 -3.81 22.87
C LYS A 274 -14.34 -3.40 24.22
N THR A 275 -15.04 -2.29 24.19
CA THR A 275 -15.93 -1.73 25.20
C THR A 275 -16.46 -2.80 26.16
N THR A 276 -16.12 -2.58 27.43
CA THR A 276 -16.57 -3.28 28.62
C THR A 276 -18.07 -3.54 28.60
N THR A 277 -18.48 -4.81 28.58
CA THR A 277 -19.71 -5.24 29.23
C THR A 277 -19.37 -6.45 30.09
N ALA A 278 -19.44 -6.23 31.39
CA ALA A 278 -19.17 -7.21 32.41
C ALA A 278 -20.20 -8.34 32.36
N THR A 279 -19.72 -9.58 32.25
CA THR A 279 -20.47 -10.72 32.75
C THR A 279 -19.51 -11.64 33.48
N THR A 280 -19.65 -11.60 34.80
CA THR A 280 -19.03 -12.45 35.81
C THR A 280 -19.21 -13.93 35.47
N SER A 281 -18.15 -14.72 35.47
CA SER A 281 -18.27 -16.15 35.77
C SER A 281 -17.00 -16.67 36.44
N THR A 282 -17.23 -17.16 37.64
CA THR A 282 -16.34 -17.64 38.69
C THR A 282 -15.52 -18.84 38.25
N SER A 283 -14.23 -18.82 38.58
CA SER A 283 -13.29 -19.95 38.52
C SER A 283 -13.54 -20.98 39.64
N LYS A 284 -13.44 -22.29 39.35
CA LYS A 284 -12.76 -23.26 40.23
C LYS A 284 -12.41 -24.59 39.49
N PRO A 285 -11.26 -25.24 39.80
CA PRO A 285 -10.65 -26.30 38.99
C PRO A 285 -10.80 -27.72 39.58
N THR A 286 -10.54 -28.77 38.78
CA THR A 286 -10.18 -30.10 39.30
C THR A 286 -9.43 -31.00 38.29
N SER A 287 -8.16 -31.23 38.59
CA SER A 287 -7.42 -32.52 38.68
C SER A 287 -7.58 -33.65 37.64
N SER A 288 -6.46 -33.89 36.93
CA SER A 288 -5.67 -35.14 36.80
C SER A 288 -6.32 -36.53 36.86
N SER A 289 -6.01 -37.34 35.83
CA SER A 289 -5.80 -38.79 35.96
C SER A 289 -4.85 -39.29 34.87
N THR A 290 -3.96 -40.19 35.27
CA THR A 290 -2.78 -40.73 34.57
C THR A 290 -2.99 -42.23 34.30
N VAL A 291 -2.15 -42.79 33.40
CA VAL A 291 -1.75 -44.22 33.21
C VAL A 291 -2.43 -44.92 32.01
N LYS A 292 -1.77 -45.10 30.84
CA LYS A 292 -0.70 -46.05 30.37
C LYS A 292 -1.29 -47.38 29.77
N PRO A 293 -0.54 -48.18 28.97
CA PRO A 293 -0.93 -48.56 27.60
C PRO A 293 -1.04 -50.09 27.39
N ALA A 294 -1.59 -50.54 26.26
CA ALA A 294 -1.46 -51.95 25.82
C ALA A 294 -1.51 -52.11 24.29
N THR A 295 -0.33 -52.36 23.75
CA THR A 295 0.09 -53.46 22.86
C THR A 295 -0.79 -53.95 21.68
N THR A 296 -0.12 -53.94 20.54
CA THR A 296 -0.30 -54.63 19.25
C THR A 296 -0.90 -56.03 19.25
N THR A 297 -1.77 -56.30 18.28
CA THR A 297 -1.81 -57.57 17.51
C THR A 297 -2.14 -57.30 16.03
N THR A 298 -1.30 -57.88 15.18
CA THR A 298 -1.35 -57.95 13.73
C THR A 298 -2.44 -58.91 13.23
N SER A 299 -3.15 -58.56 12.16
CA SER A 299 -3.64 -59.54 11.20
C SER A 299 -3.84 -58.92 9.81
N SER A 300 -3.69 -59.75 8.79
CA SER A 300 -3.15 -59.46 7.46
C SER A 300 -4.17 -59.46 6.31
N LYS A 301 -3.81 -58.73 5.22
CA LYS A 301 -4.07 -59.00 3.78
C LYS A 301 -5.44 -58.53 3.18
N PRO A 302 -5.59 -58.24 1.85
CA PRO A 302 -4.63 -58.12 0.73
C PRO A 302 -4.61 -56.75 0.00
N ALA A 303 -3.53 -56.54 -0.77
CA ALA A 303 -3.31 -55.47 -1.74
C ALA A 303 -4.23 -55.53 -2.98
N PRO A 304 -4.56 -54.39 -3.61
CA PRO A 304 -5.13 -54.37 -4.95
C PRO A 304 -4.03 -54.46 -6.02
N THR A 305 -4.32 -55.30 -7.00
CA THR A 305 -3.55 -55.70 -8.17
C THR A 305 -3.23 -54.53 -9.11
N THR A 306 -1.94 -54.32 -9.38
CA THR A 306 -1.41 -53.60 -10.54
C THR A 306 -1.72 -54.37 -11.82
N THR A 307 -2.47 -53.76 -12.73
CA THR A 307 -2.60 -54.24 -14.11
C THR A 307 -1.69 -53.40 -15.00
N THR A 308 -0.62 -54.03 -15.46
CA THR A 308 0.36 -53.47 -16.41
C THR A 308 -0.23 -53.49 -17.81
N ALA A 309 -0.58 -52.33 -18.36
CA ALA A 309 -0.87 -52.17 -19.78
C ALA A 309 0.45 -51.85 -20.53
N LYS A 310 0.76 -52.71 -21.50
CA LYS A 310 1.86 -52.61 -22.46
C LYS A 310 1.73 -51.36 -23.33
N PRO A 311 2.80 -50.60 -23.61
CA PRO A 311 2.73 -49.48 -24.55
C PRO A 311 2.71 -49.98 -26.00
N THR A 312 1.73 -49.48 -26.76
CA THR A 312 1.62 -49.60 -28.22
C THR A 312 2.61 -48.64 -28.89
N PRO A 313 3.24 -48.98 -30.03
CA PRO A 313 4.21 -48.10 -30.69
C PRO A 313 3.48 -46.90 -31.30
N THR A 314 3.86 -45.70 -30.88
CA THR A 314 3.34 -44.44 -31.45
C THR A 314 4.00 -44.20 -32.81
N THR A 315 3.19 -44.19 -33.86
CA THR A 315 3.56 -43.67 -35.18
C THR A 315 3.80 -42.17 -35.09
N LYS A 316 4.98 -41.76 -35.53
CA LYS A 316 5.45 -40.37 -35.66
C LYS A 316 4.49 -39.58 -36.58
N PRO A 317 3.90 -38.45 -36.14
CA PRO A 317 3.25 -37.54 -37.07
C PRO A 317 4.32 -36.81 -37.88
N THR A 318 4.25 -36.94 -39.20
CA THR A 318 4.97 -36.11 -40.16
C THR A 318 4.48 -34.67 -40.01
N VAL A 319 5.36 -33.79 -39.54
CA VAL A 319 5.15 -32.35 -39.54
C VAL A 319 5.30 -31.87 -40.99
N THR A 320 4.18 -31.53 -41.62
CA THR A 320 4.16 -30.75 -42.86
C THR A 320 4.37 -29.28 -42.50
N THR A 321 5.53 -28.74 -42.90
CA THR A 321 5.89 -27.33 -42.80
C THR A 321 4.91 -26.48 -43.62
N PRO A 322 4.25 -25.45 -43.05
CA PRO A 322 3.61 -24.42 -43.86
C PRO A 322 4.71 -23.55 -44.48
N THR A 323 4.75 -23.49 -45.81
CA THR A 323 5.56 -22.52 -46.55
C THR A 323 4.99 -21.13 -46.33
N THR A 324 5.57 -20.36 -45.40
CA THR A 324 5.31 -18.93 -45.27
C THR A 324 5.97 -18.20 -46.44
N ALA A 325 5.15 -17.58 -47.29
CA ALA A 325 5.60 -16.68 -48.34
C ALA A 325 6.37 -15.50 -47.73
N ALA A 326 7.54 -15.21 -48.30
CA ALA A 326 8.38 -14.08 -47.90
C ALA A 326 7.66 -12.74 -48.15
N PRO A 327 7.84 -11.72 -47.28
CA PRO A 327 7.36 -10.38 -47.56
C PRO A 327 8.14 -9.77 -48.73
N VAL A 328 7.42 -9.33 -49.75
CA VAL A 328 7.97 -8.53 -50.86
C VAL A 328 8.50 -7.22 -50.26
N THR A 329 9.82 -7.09 -50.22
CA THR A 329 10.49 -5.85 -49.83
C THR A 329 10.54 -4.94 -51.06
N THR A 330 9.60 -4.00 -51.15
CA THR A 330 9.68 -2.94 -52.16
C THR A 330 10.80 -1.98 -51.75
N VAL A 331 11.97 -2.13 -52.38
CA VAL A 331 13.07 -1.18 -52.25
C VAL A 331 12.63 0.14 -52.87
N ARG A 332 12.39 1.14 -52.02
CA ARG A 332 12.15 2.52 -52.45
C ARG A 332 13.47 3.10 -52.95
N ALA A 333 13.48 3.61 -54.18
CA ALA A 333 14.64 4.25 -54.78
C ALA A 333 15.16 5.42 -53.91
N PRO A 334 16.48 5.66 -53.86
CA PRO A 334 17.05 6.75 -53.08
C PRO A 334 16.57 8.10 -53.61
N VAL A 335 16.10 8.95 -52.70
CA VAL A 335 15.76 10.35 -52.98
C VAL A 335 17.06 11.13 -53.15
N THR A 336 17.36 11.54 -54.38
CA THR A 336 18.42 12.51 -54.67
C THR A 336 18.04 13.88 -54.13
N ILE A 337 18.79 14.36 -53.14
CA ILE A 337 18.70 15.73 -52.61
C ILE A 337 19.52 16.65 -53.55
N PRO A 338 18.95 17.73 -54.10
CA PRO A 338 19.72 18.68 -54.90
C PRO A 338 20.72 19.46 -54.02
N PRO A 339 21.89 19.83 -54.58
CA PRO A 339 22.91 20.55 -53.82
C PRO A 339 22.44 21.95 -53.40
N PRO A 340 22.92 22.47 -52.26
CA PRO A 340 22.57 23.81 -51.81
C PRO A 340 23.09 24.86 -52.78
N THR A 341 22.22 25.78 -53.17
CA THR A 341 22.57 26.99 -53.90
C THR A 341 23.47 27.87 -53.02
N LYS A 342 24.66 28.22 -53.54
CA LYS A 342 25.57 29.20 -52.92
C LYS A 342 24.90 30.59 -52.87
N PRO A 343 25.28 31.43 -51.89
CA PRO A 343 24.71 32.77 -51.68
C PRO A 343 25.00 33.73 -52.82
#